data_AF-A0A944JWX2-F1
#
_entry.id   AF-A0A944JWX2-F1
#
_cell.length_a   1.000
_cell.length_b   1.000
_cell.length_c   1.000
_cell.angle_alpha   90.00
_cell.angle_beta   90.00
_cell.angle_gamma   90.00
#
_symmetry.space_group_name_H-M   'P 1'
#
loop_
_entity.id
_entity.type
_entity.pdbx_description
1 polymer ?
#
loop_
_entity_poly.entity_id
_entity_poly.type
_entity_poly.pdbx_seq_one_letter_code
_entity_poly.pdbx_strand_id
1 'polypeptide(L)'
;MFTISWQRPLILAATSFALVTGTAVAAQASEHHAPASISSSAVADLPAPCGGGGEGGKGGEGGKGGKPGKPGQPGKPGRSGGCSLRFEDLPDKSKSELTVVDKVRIVLTLLADDSDKTQEKIADKYDISKEELDTWKEHYEEGNWFALMGEDFPFSH
;
A
#
# COMPACT_ATOMS: atom_id res chain seq x y z
N MET A 1 46.14 -38.44 16.31
CA MET A 1 45.57 -39.18 15.15
C MET A 1 44.23 -38.55 14.84
N PHE A 2 44.11 -37.90 13.68
CA PHE A 2 42.86 -37.31 13.21
C PHE A 2 42.10 -38.37 12.40
N THR A 3 40.88 -38.71 12.80
CA THR A 3 39.96 -39.48 11.95
C THR A 3 38.78 -38.60 11.60
N ILE A 4 38.80 -38.11 10.36
CA ILE A 4 37.68 -37.45 9.69
C ILE A 4 36.63 -38.52 9.37
N SER A 5 35.40 -38.33 9.84
CA SER A 5 34.23 -39.03 9.31
C SER A 5 33.16 -37.98 9.02
N TRP A 6 32.98 -37.72 7.74
CA TRP A 6 32.08 -36.74 7.16
C TRP A 6 30.94 -37.54 6.55
N GLN A 7 29.72 -37.45 7.08
CA GLN A 7 28.51 -37.80 6.33
C GLN A 7 27.35 -36.89 6.74
N ARG A 8 27.10 -35.88 5.89
CA ARG A 8 25.84 -35.16 5.81
C ARG A 8 24.97 -35.86 4.75
N PRO A 9 23.73 -36.28 5.04
CA PRO A 9 22.80 -36.63 3.99
C PRO A 9 22.11 -35.35 3.48
N LEU A 10 22.52 -34.90 2.29
CA LEU A 10 21.72 -33.98 1.48
C LEU A 10 20.59 -34.79 0.83
N ILE A 11 19.36 -34.64 1.32
CA ILE A 11 18.18 -35.16 0.60
C ILE A 11 17.72 -34.05 -0.35
N LEU A 12 18.06 -34.23 -1.62
CA LEU A 12 17.64 -33.41 -2.75
C LEU A 12 16.34 -34.02 -3.30
N ALA A 13 15.20 -33.52 -2.85
CA ALA A 13 13.90 -33.88 -3.42
C ALA A 13 13.50 -32.83 -4.47
N ALA A 14 13.87 -33.08 -5.73
CA ALA A 14 13.40 -32.32 -6.87
C ALA A 14 12.11 -32.96 -7.40
N THR A 15 10.95 -32.45 -6.99
CA THR A 15 9.66 -32.83 -7.59
C THR A 15 9.26 -31.80 -8.63
N SER A 16 9.49 -32.12 -9.89
CA SER A 16 9.04 -31.34 -11.05
C SER A 16 7.54 -31.47 -11.23
N PHE A 17 6.78 -30.39 -11.01
CA PHE A 17 5.41 -30.28 -11.50
C PHE A 17 5.42 -29.55 -12.84
N ALA A 18 5.13 -30.27 -13.91
CA ALA A 18 4.82 -29.68 -15.20
C ALA A 18 3.30 -29.48 -15.30
N LEU A 19 2.84 -28.23 -15.20
CA LEU A 19 1.48 -27.84 -15.61
C LEU A 19 1.59 -27.04 -16.90
N VAL A 20 1.43 -27.74 -18.01
CA VAL A 20 1.12 -27.13 -19.32
C VAL A 20 -0.37 -26.82 -19.32
N THR A 21 -0.71 -25.57 -19.11
CA THR A 21 -2.03 -25.01 -19.41
C THR A 21 -1.83 -23.87 -20.39
N GLY A 22 -2.00 -24.17 -21.68
CA GLY A 22 -2.07 -23.17 -22.73
C GLY A 22 -3.35 -22.35 -22.56
N THR A 23 -3.19 -21.04 -22.40
CA THR A 23 -4.29 -20.08 -22.54
C THR A 23 -3.93 -19.14 -23.69
N ALA A 24 -4.52 -19.41 -24.84
CA ALA A 24 -4.58 -18.41 -25.90
C ALA A 24 -5.60 -17.35 -25.45
N VAL A 25 -5.12 -16.15 -25.08
CA VAL A 25 -6.02 -15.01 -24.88
C VAL A 25 -6.34 -14.44 -26.24
N ALA A 26 -7.52 -14.79 -26.75
CA ALA A 26 -8.19 -14.04 -27.79
C ALA A 26 -8.59 -12.67 -27.22
N ALA A 27 -8.12 -11.59 -27.84
CA ALA A 27 -8.67 -10.26 -27.61
C ALA A 27 -10.10 -10.24 -28.18
N GLN A 28 -11.09 -10.38 -27.30
CA GLN A 28 -12.48 -10.11 -27.64
C GLN A 28 -12.93 -8.88 -26.86
N ALA A 29 -13.27 -7.83 -27.61
CA ALA A 29 -13.89 -6.61 -27.09
C ALA A 29 -15.18 -6.99 -26.37
N SER A 30 -15.24 -6.70 -25.07
CA SER A 30 -16.38 -7.02 -24.22
C SER A 30 -17.47 -5.96 -24.39
N GLU A 31 -18.56 -6.34 -25.04
CA GLU A 31 -19.85 -5.71 -24.80
C GLU A 31 -20.41 -6.22 -23.47
N HIS A 32 -20.97 -5.29 -22.71
CA HIS A 32 -21.57 -5.44 -21.39
C HIS A 32 -22.49 -6.67 -21.23
N HIS A 33 -22.56 -7.22 -20.02
CA HIS A 33 -23.79 -7.31 -19.22
C HIS A 33 -23.49 -7.87 -17.82
N ALA A 34 -24.06 -7.22 -16.79
CA ALA A 34 -23.85 -7.48 -15.36
C ALA A 34 -24.51 -8.79 -14.86
N PRO A 35 -24.23 -9.20 -13.61
CA PRO A 35 -25.24 -8.92 -12.58
C PRO A 35 -24.71 -8.51 -11.18
N ALA A 36 -25.50 -7.61 -10.59
CA ALA A 36 -25.86 -7.33 -9.19
C ALA A 36 -24.96 -7.70 -7.98
N SER A 37 -24.69 -6.63 -7.21
CA SER A 37 -24.83 -6.46 -5.75
C SER A 37 -23.96 -7.24 -4.77
N ILE A 38 -23.04 -6.51 -4.12
CA ILE A 38 -23.02 -6.42 -2.65
C ILE A 38 -22.78 -4.94 -2.28
N SER A 39 -23.80 -4.27 -1.76
CA SER A 39 -23.62 -3.04 -1.00
C SER A 39 -23.00 -3.41 0.33
N SER A 40 -21.82 -2.88 0.62
CA SER A 40 -21.32 -2.80 1.98
C SER A 40 -20.93 -1.35 2.24
N SER A 41 -21.82 -0.62 2.89
CA SER A 41 -21.54 0.68 3.47
C SER A 41 -20.71 0.45 4.74
N ALA A 42 -19.39 0.50 4.60
CA ALA A 42 -18.52 0.89 5.69
C ALA A 42 -17.92 2.22 5.26
N VAL A 43 -18.62 3.32 5.56
CA VAL A 43 -18.00 4.64 5.57
C VAL A 43 -17.11 4.63 6.80
N ALA A 44 -15.89 4.11 6.62
CA ALA A 44 -14.81 4.45 7.53
C ALA A 44 -14.71 5.98 7.49
N ASP A 45 -14.79 6.61 8.66
CA ASP A 45 -14.48 8.02 8.86
C ASP A 45 -12.98 8.20 8.58
N LEU A 46 -12.67 8.21 7.29
CA LEU A 46 -11.32 8.31 6.75
C LEU A 46 -10.97 9.80 6.75
N PRO A 47 -9.88 10.22 7.43
CA PRO A 47 -9.38 11.57 7.27
C PRO A 47 -9.10 11.80 5.78
N ALA A 48 -9.73 12.85 5.25
CA ALA A 48 -9.68 13.41 3.88
C ALA A 48 -9.42 12.41 2.72
N PRO A 49 -10.34 12.26 1.75
CA PRO A 49 -10.08 11.41 0.58
C PRO A 49 -8.81 11.88 -0.13
N CYS A 50 -7.84 10.98 -0.29
CA CYS A 50 -6.61 11.26 -1.01
C CYS A 50 -6.96 11.71 -2.44
N GLY A 51 -6.66 12.97 -2.74
CA GLY A 51 -6.70 13.57 -4.07
C GLY A 51 -8.05 13.52 -4.80
N GLY A 52 -8.76 14.65 -4.83
CA GLY A 52 -9.81 14.86 -5.82
C GLY A 52 -9.22 14.85 -7.24
N GLY A 53 -9.71 13.96 -8.10
CA GLY A 53 -9.37 13.95 -9.53
C GLY A 53 -9.60 15.33 -10.15
N GLY A 54 -8.69 15.76 -11.03
CA GLY A 54 -8.78 17.07 -11.67
C GLY A 54 -10.05 17.24 -12.49
N GLU A 55 -10.56 18.47 -12.57
CA GLU A 55 -11.70 18.78 -13.41
C GLU A 55 -11.36 18.45 -14.88
N GLY A 56 -12.21 17.66 -15.54
CA GLY A 56 -12.04 17.30 -16.94
C GLY A 56 -11.99 18.54 -17.84
N GLY A 57 -11.16 18.50 -18.87
CA GLY A 57 -11.03 19.61 -19.81
C GLY A 57 -12.34 19.90 -20.55
N LYS A 58 -12.62 21.18 -20.81
CA LYS A 58 -13.77 21.55 -21.65
C LYS A 58 -13.54 21.10 -23.10
N GLY A 59 -14.55 20.48 -23.70
CA GLY A 59 -14.54 20.14 -25.12
C GLY A 59 -14.38 21.39 -26.00
N GLY A 60 -13.67 21.24 -27.12
CA GLY A 60 -13.44 22.35 -28.05
C GLY A 60 -14.70 22.75 -28.82
N GLU A 61 -14.77 24.00 -29.26
CA GLU A 61 -15.89 24.48 -30.07
C GLU A 61 -15.92 23.81 -31.44
N GLY A 62 -17.13 23.45 -31.90
CA GLY A 62 -17.35 22.91 -33.24
C GLY A 62 -17.09 23.96 -34.33
N GLY A 63 -16.40 23.57 -35.40
CA GLY A 63 -16.09 24.47 -36.51
C GLY A 63 -17.33 24.86 -37.32
N LYS A 64 -17.43 26.14 -37.74
CA LYS A 64 -18.46 26.58 -38.69
C LYS A 64 -18.07 26.18 -40.11
N GLY A 65 -18.96 25.46 -40.79
CA GLY A 65 -18.90 25.27 -42.25
C GLY A 65 -17.80 24.33 -42.75
N GLY A 66 -17.91 23.04 -42.43
CA GLY A 66 -17.24 21.97 -43.18
C GLY A 66 -15.89 21.48 -42.64
N LYS A 67 -15.30 22.13 -41.63
CA LYS A 67 -14.12 21.61 -40.93
C LYS A 67 -14.46 21.28 -39.47
N PRO A 68 -14.08 20.08 -38.96
CA PRO A 68 -14.18 19.78 -37.53
C PRO A 68 -13.47 20.85 -36.71
N GLY A 69 -14.06 21.17 -35.55
CA GLY A 69 -13.45 22.06 -34.57
C GLY A 69 -12.14 21.47 -34.03
N LYS A 70 -11.31 22.31 -33.40
CA LYS A 70 -10.11 21.81 -32.73
C LYS A 70 -10.51 21.08 -31.44
N PRO A 71 -9.84 19.97 -31.06
CA PRO A 71 -10.01 19.36 -29.76
C PRO A 71 -9.81 20.38 -28.63
N GLY A 72 -10.57 20.22 -27.55
CA GLY A 72 -10.39 21.01 -26.33
C GLY A 72 -9.05 20.72 -25.67
N GLN A 73 -8.61 21.60 -24.78
CA GLN A 73 -7.40 21.32 -24.00
C GLN A 73 -7.70 20.28 -22.92
N PRO A 74 -6.74 19.39 -22.60
CA PRO A 74 -6.83 18.53 -21.43
C PRO A 74 -7.12 19.34 -20.15
N GLY A 75 -7.85 18.73 -19.22
CA GLY A 75 -8.08 19.31 -17.91
C GLY A 75 -6.76 19.53 -17.17
N LYS A 76 -6.76 20.42 -16.18
CA LYS A 76 -5.60 20.53 -15.30
C LYS A 76 -5.46 19.21 -14.54
N PRO A 77 -4.22 18.70 -14.33
CA PRO A 77 -4.04 17.60 -13.42
C PRO A 77 -4.68 17.99 -12.08
N GLY A 78 -5.37 17.03 -11.45
CA GLY A 78 -5.85 17.24 -10.09
C GLY A 78 -4.68 17.68 -9.23
N ARG A 79 -4.97 18.43 -8.16
CA ARG A 79 -3.96 18.54 -7.11
C ARG A 79 -3.55 17.12 -6.79
N SER A 80 -2.26 16.84 -6.80
CA SER A 80 -1.72 15.75 -6.00
C SER A 80 -2.09 16.11 -4.56
N GLY A 81 -3.33 15.79 -4.17
CA GLY A 81 -3.67 15.50 -2.80
C GLY A 81 -2.97 14.20 -2.50
N GLY A 82 -1.63 14.25 -2.50
CA GLY A 82 -0.82 13.22 -1.91
C GLY A 82 -1.38 13.10 -0.52
N CYS A 83 -1.73 11.87 -0.13
CA CYS A 83 -1.94 11.56 1.27
C CYS A 83 -0.73 12.19 1.99
N SER A 84 -0.96 13.27 2.73
CA SER A 84 0.13 14.03 3.30
C SER A 84 0.67 13.16 4.42
N LEU A 85 1.72 12.40 4.11
CA LEU A 85 2.46 11.58 5.06
C LEU A 85 3.36 12.51 5.88
N ARG A 86 2.74 13.48 6.56
CA ARG A 86 3.42 14.45 7.39
C ARG A 86 3.20 14.07 8.84
N PHE A 87 4.16 14.43 9.68
CA PHE A 87 4.07 14.20 11.11
C PHE A 87 2.79 14.78 11.73
N GLU A 88 2.33 15.93 11.21
CA GLU A 88 1.12 16.62 11.71
C GLU A 88 -0.18 15.86 11.41
N ASP A 89 -0.18 14.97 10.41
CA ASP A 89 -1.35 14.17 10.01
C ASP A 89 -1.43 12.83 10.74
N LEU A 90 -0.45 12.54 11.60
CA LEU A 90 -0.43 11.32 12.41
C LEU A 90 -1.49 11.35 13.52
N PRO A 91 -2.11 10.20 13.85
CA PRO A 91 -3.20 10.13 14.80
C PRO A 91 -2.83 10.72 16.17
N ASP A 92 -3.78 11.39 16.80
CA ASP A 92 -3.64 11.92 18.16
C ASP A 92 -4.21 10.90 19.16
N LYS A 93 -3.49 9.78 19.32
CA LYS A 93 -3.85 8.65 20.19
C LYS A 93 -2.62 8.17 20.93
N SER A 94 -2.79 7.53 22.08
CA SER A 94 -1.68 6.89 22.80
C SER A 94 -1.23 5.60 22.10
N LYS A 95 -0.02 5.12 22.42
CA LYS A 95 0.53 3.85 21.90
C LYS A 95 -0.45 2.68 21.97
N SER A 96 -1.13 2.53 23.12
CA SER A 96 -2.05 1.42 23.39
C SER A 96 -3.32 1.46 22.54
N GLU A 97 -3.65 2.63 21.98
CA GLU A 97 -4.83 2.85 21.15
C GLU A 97 -4.50 2.89 19.65
N LEU A 98 -3.22 2.73 19.29
CA LEU A 98 -2.79 2.65 17.90
C LEU A 98 -3.32 1.38 17.26
N THR A 99 -4.17 1.55 16.26
CA THR A 99 -4.57 0.44 15.40
C THR A 99 -3.41 0.04 14.48
N VAL A 100 -3.53 -1.13 13.85
CA VAL A 100 -2.60 -1.58 12.81
C VAL A 100 -2.47 -0.55 11.69
N VAL A 101 -3.59 0.04 11.28
CA VAL A 101 -3.63 1.09 10.25
C VAL A 101 -2.88 2.34 10.71
N ASP A 102 -3.00 2.70 11.98
CA ASP A 102 -2.28 3.82 12.57
C ASP A 102 -0.77 3.57 12.57
N LYS A 103 -0.32 2.36 12.95
CA LYS A 103 1.09 1.94 12.85
C LYS A 103 1.61 2.00 11.41
N VAL A 104 0.82 1.54 10.44
CA VAL A 104 1.19 1.63 9.01
C VAL A 104 1.33 3.08 8.55
N ARG A 105 0.45 3.99 8.99
CA ARG A 105 0.58 5.43 8.68
C ARG A 105 1.85 6.04 9.29
N ILE A 106 2.21 5.63 10.50
CA ILE A 106 3.47 6.03 11.15
C ILE A 106 4.66 5.57 10.32
N VAL A 107 4.71 4.29 9.92
CA VAL A 107 5.79 3.75 9.09
C VAL A 107 5.86 4.44 7.72
N LEU A 108 4.73 4.66 7.06
CA LEU A 108 4.69 5.41 5.80
C LEU A 108 5.22 6.85 5.95
N THR A 109 5.01 7.48 7.12
CA THR A 109 5.57 8.80 7.42
C THR A 109 7.09 8.73 7.59
N LEU A 110 7.62 7.70 8.25
CA LEU A 110 9.07 7.46 8.35
C LEU A 110 9.70 7.17 6.98
N LEU A 111 9.02 6.43 6.11
CA LEU A 111 9.49 6.17 4.75
C LEU A 111 9.47 7.43 3.88
N ALA A 112 8.58 8.38 4.16
CA ALA A 112 8.55 9.67 3.48
C ALA A 112 9.61 10.66 4.00
N ASP A 113 9.96 10.58 5.28
CA ASP A 113 10.99 11.39 5.94
C ASP A 113 11.73 10.57 7.02
N ASP A 114 12.86 9.97 6.59
CA ASP A 114 13.69 9.08 7.40
C ASP A 114 14.74 9.84 8.25
N SER A 115 14.44 11.10 8.60
CA SER A 115 15.37 11.91 9.40
C SER A 115 15.25 11.59 10.89
N ASP A 116 16.39 11.61 11.60
CA ASP A 116 16.45 11.41 13.06
C ASP A 116 15.46 12.30 13.82
N LYS A 117 15.26 13.53 13.33
CA LYS A 117 14.34 14.51 13.91
C LYS A 117 12.88 14.05 13.82
N THR A 118 12.48 13.45 12.70
CA THR A 118 11.12 12.95 12.52
C THR A 118 10.90 11.68 13.34
N GLN A 119 11.91 10.80 13.38
CA GLN A 119 11.89 9.62 14.24
C GLN A 119 11.79 9.99 15.73
N GLU A 120 12.55 10.98 16.21
CA GLU A 120 12.47 11.51 17.58
C GLU A 120 11.09 12.05 17.92
N LYS A 121 10.52 12.88 17.04
CA LYS A 121 9.18 13.43 17.27
C LYS A 121 8.11 12.35 17.37
N ILE A 122 8.23 11.30 16.56
CA ILE A 122 7.28 10.17 16.58
C ILE A 122 7.49 9.34 17.84
N ALA A 123 8.74 9.03 18.18
CA ALA A 123 9.12 8.33 19.41
C ALA A 123 8.55 9.04 20.64
N ASP A 124 8.77 10.35 20.75
CA ASP A 124 8.26 11.18 21.84
C ASP A 124 6.73 11.26 21.86
N LYS A 125 6.08 11.39 20.69
CA LYS A 125 4.61 11.50 20.58
C LYS A 125 3.90 10.25 21.09
N TYR A 126 4.47 9.07 20.83
CA TYR A 126 3.84 7.79 21.18
C TYR A 126 4.50 7.08 22.36
N ASP A 127 5.51 7.67 23.01
CA ASP A 127 6.26 7.04 24.11
C ASP A 127 6.81 5.65 23.70
N ILE A 128 7.44 5.60 22.53
CA ILE A 128 8.07 4.39 21.96
C ILE A 128 9.55 4.65 21.68
N SER A 129 10.35 3.59 21.73
CA SER A 129 11.77 3.72 21.43
C SER A 129 12.00 3.83 19.91
N LYS A 130 13.15 4.38 19.52
CA LYS A 130 13.53 4.47 18.10
C LYS A 130 13.70 3.09 17.47
N GLU A 131 14.21 2.13 18.24
CA GLU A 131 14.41 0.75 17.83
C GLU A 131 13.06 0.05 17.59
N GLU A 132 12.03 0.36 18.38
CA GLU A 132 10.68 -0.16 18.14
C GLU A 132 10.09 0.39 16.82
N LEU A 133 10.34 1.67 16.51
CA LEU A 133 9.98 2.26 15.21
C LEU A 133 10.74 1.60 14.04
N ASP A 134 12.03 1.35 14.20
CA ASP A 134 12.84 0.66 13.19
C ASP A 134 12.32 -0.77 12.96
N THR A 135 11.95 -1.48 14.03
CA THR A 135 11.34 -2.81 13.95
C THR A 135 10.02 -2.77 13.17
N TRP A 136 9.18 -1.76 13.40
CA TRP A 136 7.93 -1.59 12.65
C TRP A 136 8.19 -1.31 11.16
N LYS A 137 9.22 -0.52 10.85
CA LYS A 137 9.63 -0.24 9.47
C LYS A 137 10.12 -1.51 8.77
N GLU A 138 10.98 -2.29 9.42
CA GLU A 138 11.47 -3.57 8.91
C GLU A 138 10.32 -4.54 8.62
N HIS A 139 9.41 -4.73 9.57
CA HIS A 139 8.24 -5.60 9.37
C HIS A 139 7.33 -5.15 8.23
N TYR A 140 7.18 -3.84 8.01
CA TYR A 140 6.43 -3.32 6.88
C TYR A 140 7.14 -3.62 5.54
N GLU A 141 8.46 -3.41 5.46
CA GLU A 141 9.25 -3.66 4.25
C GLU A 141 9.30 -5.14 3.89
N GLU A 142 9.37 -6.02 4.89
CA GLU A 142 9.33 -7.47 4.73
C GLU A 142 7.92 -8.02 4.44
N GLY A 143 6.89 -7.19 4.56
CA GLY A 143 5.49 -7.61 4.46
C GLY A 143 5.03 -8.50 5.61
N ASN A 144 5.73 -8.47 6.75
CA ASN A 144 5.36 -9.16 7.97
C ASN A 144 4.29 -8.36 8.74
N TRP A 145 3.08 -8.31 8.16
CA TRP A 145 1.96 -7.60 8.76
C TRP A 145 1.60 -8.14 10.15
N PHE A 146 1.77 -9.44 10.40
CA PHE A 146 1.45 -10.05 11.70
C PHE A 146 2.34 -9.53 12.83
N ALA A 147 3.65 -9.42 12.60
CA ALA A 147 4.55 -8.84 13.58
C ALA A 147 4.27 -7.35 13.81
N LEU A 148 3.86 -6.61 12.78
CA LEU A 148 3.43 -5.21 12.90
C LEU A 148 2.14 -5.05 13.75
N MET A 149 1.23 -6.04 13.68
CA MET A 149 0.02 -6.07 14.51
C MET A 149 0.32 -6.29 16.00
N GLY A 150 1.49 -6.84 16.34
CA GLY A 150 1.95 -7.13 17.70
C GLY A 150 1.89 -8.64 18.02
N GLU A 151 2.86 -9.13 18.79
CA GLU A 151 2.94 -10.55 19.23
C GLU A 151 1.91 -10.94 20.31
N ASP A 152 1.00 -10.04 20.71
CA ASP A 152 -0.13 -10.35 21.60
C ASP A 152 -1.25 -11.14 20.88
N PHE A 153 -0.90 -12.02 19.94
CA PHE A 153 -1.83 -13.01 19.41
C PHE A 153 -1.79 -14.26 20.30
N PRO A 154 -2.93 -14.70 20.88
CA PRO A 154 -2.99 -15.79 21.86
C PRO A 154 -2.78 -17.20 21.28
N PHE A 155 -2.14 -17.34 20.11
CA PHE A 155 -2.01 -18.61 19.39
C PHE A 155 -0.60 -19.20 19.35
N SER A 156 0.33 -18.69 20.15
CA SER A 156 1.64 -19.33 20.34
C SER A 156 1.69 -20.00 21.71
N HIS A 157 1.31 -21.27 21.76
CA HIS A 157 1.46 -22.16 22.91
C HIS A 157 2.05 -23.51 22.46
#